data_AF-A0A0D2LN63-F1
#
_entry.id   AF-A0A0D2LN63-F1
#
_cell.length_a   1.000
_cell.length_b   1.000
_cell.length_c   1.000
_cell.angle_alpha   90.00
_cell.angle_beta   90.00
_cell.angle_gamma   90.00
#
_symmetry.space_group_name_H-M   'P 1'
#
loop_
_entity.id
_entity.type
_entity.pdbx_description
1 polymer ?
#
loop_
_entity_poly.entity_id
_entity_poly.type
_entity_poly.pdbx_seq_one_letter_code
_entity_poly.pdbx_strand_id
1 'polypeptide(L)'
;MADLEAQKKLVLPYLQRAEEVQAVDLKVAYYCRLWAVDQALKITNRHKEIDGLLRALLIQLEKDKPRVAPLDPEGDKYHCESFASNIFRRANRVDRAGRANIDTARAFWASSVFYDVSAAPSRAPAQRASEHGMDARAGVVFLC
;
A
#
# COMPACT_ATOMS: atom_id res chain seq x y z
N MET A 1 -2.02 -19.78 16.66
CA MET A 1 -2.56 -18.41 16.80
C MET A 1 -1.58 -17.32 16.37
N ALA A 2 -0.26 -17.60 16.26
CA ALA A 2 0.73 -16.63 15.80
C ALA A 2 0.53 -16.18 14.32
N ASP A 3 0.00 -17.05 13.47
CA ASP A 3 -0.12 -16.75 12.03
C ASP A 3 -1.17 -15.68 11.71
N LEU A 4 -2.29 -15.64 12.44
CA LEU A 4 -3.38 -14.68 12.16
C LEU A 4 -2.96 -13.24 12.46
N GLU A 5 -2.40 -12.99 13.64
CA GLU A 5 -1.99 -11.65 14.05
C GLU A 5 -0.82 -11.13 13.22
N ALA A 6 0.10 -12.01 12.80
CA ALA A 6 1.16 -11.65 11.86
C ALA A 6 0.60 -11.24 10.50
N GLN A 7 -0.38 -11.99 9.96
CA GLN A 7 -1.04 -11.67 8.69
C GLN A 7 -1.86 -10.37 8.79
N LYS A 8 -2.57 -10.15 9.91
CA LYS A 8 -3.31 -8.91 10.16
C LYS A 8 -2.39 -7.69 10.14
N LYS A 9 -1.21 -7.76 10.76
CA LYS A 9 -0.22 -6.66 10.76
C LYS A 9 0.26 -6.27 9.36
N LEU A 10 0.20 -7.17 8.38
CA LEU A 10 0.58 -6.87 6.99
C LEU A 10 -0.52 -6.11 6.22
N VAL A 11 -1.78 -6.24 6.62
CA VAL A 11 -2.92 -5.73 5.85
C VAL A 11 -3.61 -4.56 6.55
N LEU A 12 -3.79 -4.65 7.87
CA LEU A 12 -4.53 -3.68 8.68
C LEU A 12 -4.01 -2.24 8.59
N PRO A 13 -2.69 -1.96 8.59
CA PRO A 13 -2.19 -0.59 8.50
C PRO A 13 -2.71 0.13 7.25
N TYR A 14 -2.73 -0.55 6.10
CA TYR A 14 -3.20 0.01 4.85
C TYR A 14 -4.71 0.22 4.82
N LEU A 15 -5.47 -0.69 5.43
CA LEU A 15 -6.93 -0.56 5.52
C LEU A 15 -7.34 0.59 6.44
N GLN A 16 -6.69 0.71 7.59
CA GLN A 16 -6.94 1.81 8.51
C GLN A 16 -6.65 3.16 7.83
N ARG A 17 -5.54 3.27 7.09
CA ARG A 17 -5.25 4.47 6.30
C ARG A 17 -6.31 4.72 5.21
N ALA A 18 -6.79 3.67 4.54
CA ALA A 18 -7.82 3.80 3.52
C ALA A 18 -9.14 4.37 4.08
N GLU A 19 -9.55 3.94 5.28
CA GLU A 19 -10.76 4.46 5.94
C GLU A 19 -10.61 5.94 6.34
N GLU A 20 -9.46 6.31 6.91
CA GLU A 20 -9.17 7.70 7.30
C GLU A 20 -9.17 8.66 6.09
N VAL A 21 -8.64 8.19 4.96
CA VAL A 21 -8.49 9.03 3.76
C VAL A 21 -9.72 8.97 2.86
N GLN A 22 -10.60 7.96 2.97
CA GLN A 22 -11.75 7.82 2.08
C GLN A 22 -12.64 9.07 1.99
N ALA A 23 -12.81 9.79 3.10
CA ALA A 23 -13.60 11.02 3.15
C ALA A 23 -12.88 12.25 2.54
N VAL A 24 -11.54 12.21 2.52
CA VAL A 24 -10.68 13.30 2.02
C VAL A 24 -10.37 13.09 0.54
N ASP A 25 -9.96 11.88 0.19
CA ASP A 25 -9.54 11.47 -1.14
C ASP A 25 -9.86 9.99 -1.39
N LEU A 26 -10.96 9.76 -2.11
CA LEU A 26 -11.42 8.42 -2.46
C LEU A 26 -10.40 7.67 -3.35
N LYS A 27 -9.63 8.38 -4.17
CA LYS A 27 -8.66 7.79 -5.10
C LYS A 27 -7.46 7.24 -4.33
N VAL A 28 -6.91 8.01 -3.39
CA VAL A 28 -5.83 7.51 -2.50
C VAL A 28 -6.32 6.32 -1.66
N ALA A 29 -7.54 6.38 -1.13
CA ALA A 29 -8.14 5.27 -0.38
C ALA A 29 -8.31 4.00 -1.24
N TYR A 30 -8.69 4.15 -2.51
CA TYR A 30 -8.77 3.05 -3.47
C TYR A 30 -7.41 2.36 -3.67
N TYR A 31 -6.34 3.13 -3.87
CA TYR A 31 -4.99 2.57 -4.01
C TYR A 31 -4.47 1.91 -2.73
N CYS A 32 -4.80 2.45 -1.56
CA CYS A 32 -4.47 1.82 -0.28
C CYS A 32 -5.12 0.43 -0.14
N ARG A 33 -6.39 0.29 -0.55
CA ARG A 33 -7.10 -1.00 -0.58
C ARG A 33 -6.49 -1.95 -1.61
N LEU A 34 -6.14 -1.45 -2.80
CA LEU A 34 -5.50 -2.25 -3.83
C LEU A 34 -4.16 -2.82 -3.36
N TRP A 35 -3.37 -1.99 -2.66
CA TRP A 35 -2.11 -2.44 -2.06
C TRP A 35 -2.33 -3.47 -0.94
N ALA A 36 -3.33 -3.27 -0.08
CA ALA A 36 -3.69 -4.24 0.96
C ALA A 36 -4.04 -5.62 0.37
N VAL A 37 -4.79 -5.64 -0.74
CA VAL A 37 -5.11 -6.86 -1.51
C VAL A 37 -3.85 -7.52 -2.06
N ASP A 38 -2.94 -6.73 -2.65
CA ASP A 38 -1.68 -7.24 -3.19
C ASP A 38 -0.78 -7.87 -2.12
N GLN A 39 -0.68 -7.25 -0.94
CA GLN A 39 0.05 -7.81 0.20
C GLN A 39 -0.61 -9.08 0.71
N ALA A 40 -1.95 -9.10 0.81
CA ALA A 40 -2.68 -10.29 1.21
C ALA A 40 -2.42 -11.46 0.25
N LEU A 41 -2.41 -11.21 -1.07
CA LEU A 41 -2.19 -12.23 -2.11
C LEU A 41 -0.80 -12.88 -2.06
N LYS A 42 0.22 -12.19 -1.54
CA LYS A 42 1.58 -12.74 -1.36
C LYS A 42 1.66 -13.82 -0.27
N ILE A 43 0.65 -13.93 0.59
CA ILE A 43 0.62 -14.92 1.68
C ILE A 43 0.17 -16.28 1.12
N THR A 44 1.06 -17.28 1.15
CA THR A 44 0.79 -18.64 0.64
C THR A 44 -0.13 -19.46 1.55
N ASN A 45 0.03 -19.37 2.88
CA ASN A 45 -0.83 -20.06 3.86
C ASN A 45 -1.73 -19.07 4.61
N ARG A 46 -2.76 -18.57 3.92
CA ARG A 46 -3.65 -17.52 4.42
C ARG A 46 -4.70 -18.10 5.38
N HIS A 47 -4.91 -17.43 6.52
CA HIS A 47 -5.98 -17.78 7.45
C HIS A 47 -7.36 -17.48 6.86
N LYS A 48 -8.38 -18.28 7.22
CA LYS A 48 -9.75 -18.15 6.69
C LYS A 48 -10.36 -16.75 6.89
N GLU A 49 -10.06 -16.11 8.02
CA GLU A 49 -10.50 -14.73 8.29
C GLU A 49 -9.93 -13.72 7.28
N ILE A 50 -8.65 -13.84 6.92
CA ILE A 50 -8.01 -12.94 5.95
C ILE A 50 -8.57 -13.22 4.55
N ASP A 51 -8.92 -14.47 4.22
CA ASP A 51 -9.59 -14.78 2.94
C ASP A 51 -10.99 -14.15 2.86
N GLY A 52 -11.76 -14.19 3.95
CA GLY A 52 -13.05 -13.52 4.04
C GLY A 52 -12.93 -12.00 3.89
N LEU A 53 -11.95 -11.40 4.58
CA LEU A 53 -11.63 -9.99 4.46
C LEU A 53 -11.21 -9.62 3.02
N LEU A 54 -10.37 -10.44 2.38
CA LEU A 54 -9.91 -10.22 1.01
C LEU A 54 -11.09 -10.18 0.02
N ARG A 55 -12.05 -11.11 0.15
CA ARG A 55 -13.26 -11.14 -0.68
C ARG A 55 -14.10 -9.88 -0.49
N ALA A 56 -14.29 -9.43 0.76
CA ALA A 56 -15.02 -8.21 1.05
C ALA A 56 -14.33 -6.97 0.43
N LEU A 57 -12.99 -6.91 0.50
CA LEU A 57 -12.21 -5.82 -0.11
C LEU A 57 -12.33 -5.80 -1.64
N LEU A 58 -12.28 -6.95 -2.31
CA LEU A 58 -12.44 -7.03 -3.76
C LEU A 58 -13.81 -6.51 -4.21
N ILE A 59 -14.88 -6.91 -3.52
CA ILE A 59 -16.24 -6.40 -3.78
C ILE A 59 -16.29 -4.88 -3.60
N GLN A 60 -15.64 -4.34 -2.55
CA GLN A 60 -15.60 -2.89 -2.32
C GLN A 60 -14.82 -2.16 -3.42
N LEU A 61 -13.69 -2.72 -3.88
CA LEU A 61 -12.91 -2.15 -4.97
C LEU A 61 -13.70 -2.11 -6.28
N GLU A 62 -14.46 -3.14 -6.60
CA GLU A 62 -15.33 -3.16 -7.79
C GLU A 62 -16.41 -2.09 -7.75
N LYS A 63 -16.97 -1.81 -6.56
CA LYS A 63 -17.96 -0.74 -6.35
C LYS A 63 -17.36 0.66 -6.44
N ASP A 64 -16.14 0.85 -5.94
CA ASP A 64 -15.47 2.15 -5.93
C ASP A 64 -14.81 2.49 -7.27
N LYS A 65 -14.43 1.48 -8.08
CA LYS A 65 -13.81 1.64 -9.41
C LYS A 65 -14.52 2.66 -10.33
N PRO A 66 -15.85 2.65 -10.52
CA PRO A 66 -16.53 3.65 -11.35
C PRO A 66 -16.47 5.08 -10.77
N ARG A 67 -16.26 5.23 -9.45
CA ARG A 67 -16.22 6.53 -8.77
C ARG A 67 -14.84 7.19 -8.83
N VAL A 68 -13.79 6.40 -9.08
CA VAL A 68 -12.40 6.88 -9.18
C VAL A 68 -11.88 6.92 -10.61
N ALA A 69 -12.71 6.50 -11.59
CA ALA A 69 -12.36 6.55 -13.00
C ALA A 69 -12.28 8.00 -13.53
N PRO A 70 -11.39 8.30 -14.49
CA PRO A 70 -10.43 7.39 -15.12
C PRO A 70 -9.25 7.05 -14.18
N LEU A 71 -8.80 5.81 -14.30
CA LEU A 71 -7.58 5.32 -13.64
C LEU A 71 -6.41 5.59 -14.58
N ASP A 72 -5.44 6.35 -14.10
CA ASP A 72 -4.18 6.62 -14.79
C ASP A 72 -3.05 6.14 -13.88
N PRO A 73 -2.50 4.94 -14.08
CA PRO A 73 -1.54 4.37 -13.14
C PRO A 73 -0.30 5.24 -12.88
N GLU A 74 0.12 6.07 -13.84
CA GLU A 74 1.29 6.94 -13.69
C GLU A 74 0.91 8.26 -13.00
N GLY A 75 -0.17 8.91 -13.44
CA GLY A 75 -0.70 10.11 -12.79
C GLY A 75 -1.19 9.85 -11.36
N ASP A 76 -1.84 8.72 -11.13
CA ASP A 76 -2.36 8.32 -9.83
C ASP A 76 -1.25 7.95 -8.85
N LYS A 77 -0.13 7.41 -9.35
CA LYS A 77 1.10 7.23 -8.56
C LYS A 77 1.62 8.58 -8.07
N TYR A 78 1.78 9.55 -8.97
CA TYR A 78 2.24 10.89 -8.61
C TYR A 78 1.27 11.57 -7.62
N HIS A 79 -0.04 11.36 -7.81
CA HIS A 79 -1.07 11.86 -6.89
C HIS A 79 -0.90 11.27 -5.47
N CYS A 80 -0.72 9.96 -5.36
CA CYS A 80 -0.46 9.29 -4.08
C CYS A 80 0.86 9.74 -3.44
N GLU A 81 1.92 9.90 -4.24
CA GLU A 81 3.23 10.38 -3.77
C GLU A 81 3.16 11.83 -3.27
N SER A 82 2.44 12.70 -3.99
CA SER A 82 2.19 14.08 -3.58
C SER A 82 1.40 14.14 -2.26
N PHE A 83 0.39 13.28 -2.12
CA PHE A 83 -0.37 13.15 -0.88
C PHE A 83 0.52 12.74 0.31
N ALA A 84 1.35 11.70 0.13
CA ALA A 84 2.32 11.25 1.13
C ALA A 84 3.32 12.36 1.51
N SER A 85 3.84 13.08 0.50
CA SER A 85 4.77 14.20 0.66
C SER A 85 4.16 15.36 1.42
N ASN A 86 2.87 15.64 1.22
CA ASN A 86 2.17 16.71 1.94
C ASN A 86 2.02 16.39 3.43
N ILE A 87 1.74 15.13 3.79
CA ILE A 87 1.72 14.68 5.19
C ILE A 87 3.13 14.80 5.79
N PHE A 88 4.15 14.33 5.07
CA PHE A 88 5.54 14.44 5.51
C PHE A 88 5.95 15.89 5.78
N ARG A 89 5.69 16.80 4.83
CA ARG A 89 6.05 18.22 4.94
C ARG A 89 5.37 18.89 6.14
N ARG A 90 4.10 18.54 6.41
CA ARG A 90 3.37 19.06 7.59
C ARG A 90 4.02 18.57 8.89
N ALA A 91 4.32 17.28 8.99
CA ALA A 91 5.00 16.71 10.16
C ALA A 91 6.40 17.33 10.35
N ASN A 92 7.20 17.36 9.30
CA ASN A 92 8.54 17.95 9.28
C ASN A 92 8.56 19.43 9.67
N ARG A 93 7.54 20.21 9.29
CA ARG A 93 7.43 21.61 9.71
C ARG A 93 7.22 21.75 11.22
N VAL A 94 6.44 20.88 11.85
CA VAL A 94 6.20 20.87 13.30
C VAL A 94 7.46 20.43 14.04
N ASP A 95 8.12 19.39 13.53
CA ASP A 95 9.38 18.86 14.05
C ASP A 95 10.50 19.92 14.03
N ARG A 96 10.74 20.55 12.87
CA ARG A 96 11.73 21.62 12.70
C ARG A 96 11.43 22.89 13.51
N ALA A 97 10.17 23.09 13.93
CA ALA A 97 9.79 24.18 14.82
C ALA A 97 10.02 23.85 16.30
N GLY A 98 10.58 22.69 16.63
CA GLY A 98 10.82 22.25 18.00
C GLY A 98 9.56 21.86 18.77
N ARG A 99 8.44 21.60 18.06
CA ARG A 99 7.12 21.29 18.66
C ARG A 99 6.69 19.84 18.41
N ALA A 100 7.66 18.95 18.21
CA ALA A 100 7.39 17.54 17.96
C ALA A 100 6.64 16.90 19.13
N ASN A 101 5.59 16.14 18.80
CA ASN A 101 4.79 15.37 19.74
C ASN A 101 4.50 13.97 19.18
N ILE A 102 3.75 13.14 19.92
CA ILE A 102 3.37 11.79 19.46
C ILE A 102 2.62 11.82 18.11
N ASP A 103 1.84 12.87 17.86
CA ASP A 103 1.10 13.01 16.60
C ASP A 103 2.03 13.32 15.42
N THR A 104 3.17 13.99 15.67
CA THR A 104 4.22 14.21 14.67
C THR A 104 4.84 12.87 14.27
N ALA A 105 5.13 12.00 15.23
CA ALA A 105 5.62 10.64 14.97
C ALA A 105 4.58 9.79 14.21
N ARG A 106 3.30 9.86 14.60
CA ARG A 106 2.19 9.19 13.89
C ARG A 106 2.04 9.70 12.45
N ALA A 107 2.22 10.99 12.22
CA ALA A 107 2.15 11.58 10.89
C ALA A 107 3.31 11.12 10.00
N PHE A 108 4.53 11.00 10.54
CA PHE A 108 5.65 10.39 9.81
C PHE A 108 5.40 8.93 9.46
N TRP A 109 4.87 8.15 10.41
CA TRP A 109 4.52 6.75 10.15
C TRP A 109 3.38 6.62 9.12
N ALA A 110 2.35 7.46 9.20
CA ALA A 110 1.30 7.48 8.19
C ALA A 110 1.86 7.84 6.81
N SER A 111 2.76 8.82 6.74
CA SER A 111 3.43 9.22 5.50
C SER A 111 4.24 8.07 4.89
N SER A 112 5.00 7.30 5.68
CA SER A 112 5.73 6.13 5.16
C SER A 112 4.79 5.09 4.56
N VAL A 113 3.66 4.81 5.20
CA VAL A 113 2.64 3.88 4.67
C VAL A 113 2.09 4.37 3.33
N PHE A 114 1.85 5.68 3.15
CA PHE A 114 1.40 6.21 1.86
C PHE A 114 2.48 6.18 0.78
N TYR A 115 3.77 6.30 1.15
CA TYR A 115 4.87 6.09 0.20
C TYR A 115 4.92 4.63 -0.28
N ASP A 116 4.69 3.65 0.60
CA ASP A 116 4.60 2.23 0.21
C ASP A 116 3.46 2.01 -0.80
N VAL A 117 2.31 2.68 -0.59
CA VAL A 117 1.17 2.62 -1.53
C VAL A 117 1.50 3.31 -2.86
N SER A 118 2.26 4.40 -2.87
CA SER A 118 2.70 5.04 -4.12
C SER A 118 3.69 4.18 -4.92
N ALA A 119 4.39 3.27 -4.24
CA ALA A 119 5.22 2.27 -4.89
C ALA A 119 4.41 1.09 -5.44
N ALA A 120 3.07 1.08 -5.28
CA ALA A 120 2.21 0.06 -5.83
C ALA A 120 2.46 -0.05 -7.35
N PRO A 121 2.90 -1.21 -7.84
CA PRO A 121 3.30 -1.35 -9.21
C PRO A 121 2.04 -1.24 -10.07
N SER A 122 2.06 -0.28 -10.97
CA SER A 122 1.20 -0.16 -12.14
C SER A 122 1.31 -1.35 -13.11
N ARG A 123 1.94 -2.46 -12.70
CA ARG A 123 2.24 -3.63 -13.52
C ARG A 123 1.42 -4.83 -13.09
N ALA A 124 0.77 -5.43 -14.08
CA ALA A 124 0.16 -6.76 -13.99
C ALA A 124 1.12 -7.76 -13.31
N PRO A 125 0.60 -8.76 -12.58
CA PRO A 125 1.39 -9.72 -11.80
C PRO A 125 2.48 -10.47 -12.60
N ALA A 126 2.42 -10.47 -13.92
CA ALA A 126 3.43 -11.08 -14.79
C ALA A 126 4.83 -10.42 -14.73
N GLN A 127 4.93 -9.10 -14.47
CA GLN A 127 6.22 -8.40 -14.51
C GLN A 127 6.94 -8.37 -13.15
N ARG A 128 6.30 -8.80 -12.06
CA ARG A 128 6.94 -8.90 -10.74
C ARG A 128 7.69 -10.21 -10.51
N ALA A 129 7.34 -11.26 -11.26
CA ALA A 129 8.03 -12.54 -11.19
C ALA A 129 9.49 -12.47 -11.69
N SER A 130 9.84 -11.48 -12.52
CA SER A 130 11.20 -11.32 -13.05
C SER A 130 12.16 -10.57 -12.13
N GLU A 131 11.68 -9.81 -11.12
CA GLU A 131 12.54 -8.99 -10.25
C GLU A 131 12.81 -9.65 -8.88
N HIS A 132 11.90 -10.49 -8.38
CA HIS A 132 12.15 -11.30 -7.17
C HIS A 132 12.99 -12.58 -7.42
N GLY A 133 13.64 -12.67 -8.59
CA GLY A 133 14.60 -13.72 -8.96
C GLY A 133 16.07 -13.30 -8.92
N MET A 134 16.40 -12.13 -8.38
CA MET A 134 17.80 -11.67 -8.23
C MET A 134 18.17 -11.62 -6.76
N ASP A 135 18.51 -12.79 -6.20
CA ASP A 135 19.49 -12.95 -5.10
C ASP A 135 19.73 -14.42 -4.70
N ALA A 136 19.75 -15.33 -5.68
CA ALA A 136 20.31 -16.65 -5.43
C ALA A 136 21.04 -17.18 -6.67
N ARG A 137 22.37 -17.23 -6.54
CA ARG A 137 23.35 -17.99 -7.32
C ARG A 137 24.07 -17.21 -8.41
N ALA A 138 25.26 -16.77 -8.01
CA ALA A 138 26.46 -16.96 -8.82
C ALA A 138 26.39 -18.22 -9.68
N GLY A 139 26.76 -18.07 -10.96
CA GLY A 139 27.09 -19.16 -11.87
C GLY A 139 25.89 -19.80 -12.54
N VAL A 140 25.66 -19.46 -13.82
CA VAL A 140 26.04 -20.31 -14.95
C VAL A 140 25.55 -19.64 -16.23
N VAL A 141 26.52 -19.16 -17.01
CA VAL A 141 26.62 -19.23 -18.48
C VAL A 141 25.37 -18.88 -19.28
N PHE A 142 25.38 -17.63 -19.77
CA PHE A 142 24.69 -17.21 -20.98
C PHE A 142 25.49 -17.77 -22.18
N LEU A 143 24.93 -18.68 -22.98
CA LEU A 143 25.42 -18.94 -24.33
C LEU A 143 24.27 -19.37 -25.26
N CYS A 144 24.21 -18.66 -26.39
CA CYS A 144 23.60 -18.97 -27.69
C CYS A 144 22.27 -19.73 -27.75
#